data_AF-A0A1V2RGX6-F1
#
_entry.id   AF-A0A1V2RGX6-F1
#
_cell.length_a   1.000
_cell.length_b   1.000
_cell.length_c   1.000
_cell.angle_alpha   90.00
_cell.angle_beta   90.00
_cell.angle_gamma   90.00
#
_symmetry.space_group_name_H-M   'P 1'
#
loop_
_entity.id
_entity.type
_entity.pdbx_description
1 polymer ?
#
loop_
_entity_poly.entity_id
_entity_poly.type
_entity_poly.pdbx_seq_one_letter_code
_entity_poly.pdbx_strand_id
1 'polypeptide(L)'
;MDLSPAMAAAVGRAVGKGRRPDLLSAISALDGAVFGTQNPDRMTAAIVLLYLGGMEIDAIVRLAGTDWRDLLVAAGLEHRDWPDVMAERLGVRPA
;
A
#
# COMPACT_ATOMS: atom_id res chain seq x y z
N MET A 1 3.04 11.24 4.61
CA MET A 1 3.09 10.63 3.27
C MET A 1 2.00 11.28 2.43
N ASP A 2 2.34 11.85 1.27
CA ASP A 2 1.36 12.46 0.36
C ASP A 2 0.93 11.45 -0.71
N LEU A 3 -0.30 10.98 -0.62
CA LEU A 3 -0.91 10.11 -1.63
C LEU A 3 -1.52 10.93 -2.75
N SER A 4 -1.49 10.38 -3.97
CA SER A 4 -2.24 11.00 -5.06
C SER A 4 -3.75 10.94 -4.77
N PRO A 5 -4.54 11.92 -5.28
CA PRO A 5 -6.00 11.88 -5.15
C PRO A 5 -6.62 10.60 -5.72
N ALA A 6 -6.04 10.07 -6.79
CA ALA A 6 -6.48 8.83 -7.43
C ALA A 6 -6.28 7.63 -6.51
N MET A 7 -5.11 7.54 -5.86
CA MET A 7 -4.81 6.50 -4.88
C MET A 7 -5.73 6.59 -3.66
N ALA A 8 -5.88 7.78 -3.07
CA ALA A 8 -6.77 7.98 -1.92
C ALA A 8 -8.22 7.53 -2.21
N ALA A 9 -8.72 7.83 -3.41
CA ALA A 9 -10.03 7.38 -3.86
C ALA A 9 -10.09 5.85 -4.05
N ALA A 10 -9.04 5.22 -4.59
CA ALA A 10 -8.98 3.78 -4.78
C ALA A 10 -8.97 3.02 -3.45
N VAL A 11 -8.17 3.45 -2.48
CA VAL A 11 -8.17 2.89 -1.10
C VAL A 11 -9.56 3.00 -0.48
N GLY A 12 -10.19 4.18 -0.63
CA GLY A 12 -11.55 4.41 -0.11
C GLY A 12 -12.59 3.44 -0.68
N ARG A 13 -12.49 3.08 -1.96
CA ARG A 13 -13.37 2.10 -2.60
C ARG A 13 -13.07 0.67 -2.16
N ALA A 14 -11.80 0.30 -2.06
CA ALA A 14 -11.38 -1.08 -1.82
C ALA A 14 -11.59 -1.54 -0.37
N VAL A 15 -11.38 -0.66 0.60
CA VAL A 15 -11.27 -1.03 2.03
C VAL A 15 -12.58 -0.79 2.79
N GLY A 16 -13.51 0.00 2.24
CA GLY A 16 -14.76 0.36 2.92
C GLY A 16 -14.56 1.27 4.12
N LYS A 17 -15.62 1.96 4.58
CA LYS A 17 -15.50 3.04 5.58
C LYS A 17 -14.99 2.58 6.95
N GLY A 18 -15.28 1.35 7.37
CA GLY A 18 -14.96 0.83 8.71
C GLY A 18 -13.51 0.33 8.87
N ARG A 19 -12.92 -0.26 7.82
CA ARG A 19 -11.53 -0.77 7.85
C ARG A 19 -10.49 0.29 7.44
N ARG A 20 -10.95 1.38 6.84
CA ARG A 20 -10.11 2.50 6.37
C ARG A 20 -9.36 3.25 7.48
N PRO A 21 -9.94 3.55 8.66
CA PRO A 21 -9.23 4.26 9.73
C PRO A 21 -8.00 3.49 10.21
N ASP A 22 -8.14 2.19 10.48
CA ASP A 22 -7.05 1.33 10.94
C ASP A 22 -5.92 1.25 9.90
N LEU A 23 -6.30 1.12 8.63
CA LEU A 23 -5.37 1.12 7.51
C LEU A 23 -4.59 2.43 7.38
N LEU A 24 -5.28 3.57 7.45
CA LEU A 24 -4.62 4.87 7.33
C LEU A 24 -3.71 5.17 8.53
N SER A 25 -4.11 4.76 9.73
CA SER A 25 -3.26 4.82 10.92
C SER A 25 -2.00 3.97 10.75
N ALA A 26 -2.13 2.73 10.27
CA ALA A 26 -0.97 1.86 10.02
C ALA A 26 -0.02 2.40 8.95
N ILE A 27 -0.56 2.92 7.84
CA ILE A 27 0.24 3.58 6.78
C ILE A 27 0.98 4.79 7.35
N SER A 28 0.32 5.58 8.21
CA SER A 28 0.92 6.77 8.83
C SER A 28 2.01 6.40 9.85
N ALA A 29 1.87 5.25 10.53
CA ALA A 29 2.84 4.77 11.52
C ALA A 29 4.15 4.27 10.89
N LEU A 30 4.10 3.85 9.62
CA LEU A 30 5.25 3.34 8.86
C LEU A 30 6.10 4.47 8.24
N ASP A 31 6.25 5.60 8.94
CA ASP A 31 6.83 6.87 8.48
C ASP A 31 8.13 6.77 7.62
N GLY A 32 8.48 7.86 6.93
CA GLY A 32 9.48 7.95 5.86
C GLY A 32 10.89 7.40 6.16
N ALA A 33 11.23 7.15 7.42
CA ALA A 33 12.45 6.42 7.79
C ALA A 33 12.46 4.95 7.31
N VAL A 34 11.29 4.30 7.21
CA VAL A 34 11.14 2.90 6.79
C VAL A 34 11.04 2.79 5.26
N PHE A 35 10.35 3.73 4.63
CA PHE A 35 10.05 3.69 3.19
C PHE A 35 10.96 4.54 2.31
N GLY A 36 11.83 5.36 2.90
CA GLY A 36 12.86 6.11 2.18
C GLY A 36 12.31 6.95 1.03
N THR A 37 12.88 6.78 -0.17
CA THR A 37 12.53 7.51 -1.41
C THR A 37 11.48 6.79 -2.27
N GLN A 38 10.82 5.74 -1.76
CA GLN A 38 9.83 5.01 -2.53
C GLN A 38 8.58 5.85 -2.81
N ASN A 39 7.93 5.55 -3.93
CA ASN A 39 6.69 6.20 -4.31
C ASN A 39 5.59 5.89 -3.27
N PRO A 40 4.97 6.91 -2.63
CA PRO A 40 3.88 6.75 -1.67
C PRO A 40 2.72 5.88 -2.14
N ASP A 41 2.32 6.00 -3.39
CA ASP A 41 1.22 5.25 -3.98
C ASP A 41 1.59 3.78 -4.12
N ARG A 42 2.84 3.46 -4.51
CA ARG A 42 3.32 2.08 -4.61
C ARG A 42 3.33 1.39 -3.25
N MET A 43 3.84 2.05 -2.23
CA MET A 43 3.89 1.50 -0.86
C MET A 43 2.50 1.30 -0.29
N THR A 44 1.61 2.29 -0.48
CA THR A 44 0.22 2.19 -0.04
C THR A 44 -0.53 1.08 -0.78
N ALA A 45 -0.31 0.94 -2.09
CA ALA A 45 -0.87 -0.15 -2.87
C ALA A 45 -0.43 -1.52 -2.34
N ALA A 46 0.84 -1.68 -1.96
CA ALA A 46 1.34 -2.93 -1.41
C ALA A 46 0.62 -3.32 -0.12
N ILE A 47 0.47 -2.37 0.81
CA ILE A 47 -0.24 -2.55 2.08
C ILE A 47 -1.70 -2.92 1.82
N VAL A 48 -2.38 -2.19 0.92
CA VAL A 48 -3.79 -2.44 0.58
C VAL A 48 -3.98 -3.81 -0.04
N LEU A 49 -3.12 -4.21 -0.98
CA LEU A 49 -3.23 -5.51 -1.66
C LEU A 49 -3.04 -6.68 -0.68
N LEU A 50 -2.05 -6.60 0.21
CA LEU A 50 -1.85 -7.62 1.25
C LEU A 50 -3.03 -7.69 2.22
N TYR A 51 -3.55 -6.53 2.61
CA TYR A 51 -4.72 -6.44 3.49
C TYR A 51 -5.97 -7.03 2.85
N LEU A 52 -6.24 -6.73 1.57
CA LEU A 52 -7.34 -7.32 0.81
C LEU A 52 -7.15 -8.83 0.58
N GLY A 53 -5.89 -9.28 0.51
CA GLY A 53 -5.51 -10.70 0.49
C GLY A 53 -5.69 -11.42 1.84
N GLY A 54 -6.15 -10.73 2.88
CA GLY A 54 -6.44 -11.31 4.20
C GLY A 54 -5.26 -11.31 5.17
N MET A 55 -4.17 -10.60 4.87
CA MET A 55 -3.08 -10.42 5.82
C MET A 55 -3.49 -9.42 6.90
N GLU A 56 -3.25 -9.78 8.17
CA GLU A 56 -3.50 -8.91 9.31
C GLU A 56 -2.62 -7.66 9.26
N ILE A 57 -3.17 -6.53 9.68
CA ILE A 57 -2.52 -5.23 9.56
C ILE A 57 -1.19 -5.16 10.32
N ASP A 58 -1.13 -5.75 11.51
CA ASP A 58 0.10 -5.83 12.32
C ASP A 58 1.19 -6.66 11.64
N ALA A 59 0.81 -7.69 10.87
CA ALA A 59 1.76 -8.49 10.10
C ALA A 59 2.32 -7.69 8.92
N ILE A 60 1.47 -6.90 8.25
CA ILE A 60 1.89 -6.01 7.16
C ILE A 60 2.85 -4.94 7.68
N VAL A 61 2.53 -4.30 8.81
CA VAL A 61 3.37 -3.28 9.45
C VAL A 61 4.73 -3.87 9.84
N ARG A 62 4.75 -5.08 10.42
CA ARG A 62 6.01 -5.77 10.75
C ARG A 62 6.84 -6.11 9.52
N LEU A 63 6.20 -6.57 8.43
CA LEU A 63 6.89 -6.88 7.18
C LEU A 63 7.54 -5.62 6.60
N ALA A 64 6.74 -4.54 6.49
CA ALA A 64 7.18 -3.23 6.04
C ALA A 64 8.36 -2.68 6.86
N GLY A 65 8.31 -2.80 8.19
CA GLY A 65 9.36 -2.34 9.09
C GLY A 65 10.64 -3.18 9.07
N THR A 66 10.60 -4.42 8.59
CA THR A 66 11.77 -5.30 8.49
C THR A 66 12.55 -5.02 7.20
N ASP A 67 11.87 -5.11 6.05
CA ASP A 67 12.41 -4.73 4.75
C ASP A 67 11.25 -4.32 3.83
N TRP A 68 11.27 -3.07 3.38
CA TRP A 68 10.26 -2.54 2.47
C TRP A 68 10.24 -3.29 1.13
N ARG A 69 11.34 -3.93 0.71
CA ARG A 69 11.38 -4.73 -0.52
C ARG A 69 10.53 -5.99 -0.38
N ASP A 70 10.58 -6.64 0.78
CA ASP A 70 9.78 -7.84 1.03
C ASP A 70 8.28 -7.52 1.03
N LEU A 71 7.90 -6.34 1.51
CA LEU A 71 6.54 -5.83 1.38
C LEU A 71 6.12 -5.74 -0.10
N LEU A 72 6.97 -5.17 -0.95
CA LEU A 72 6.68 -5.03 -2.38
C LEU A 72 6.63 -6.39 -3.08
N VAL A 73 7.56 -7.30 -2.80
CA VAL A 73 7.57 -8.66 -3.35
C VAL A 73 6.32 -9.42 -2.93
N ALA A 74 5.95 -9.36 -1.64
CA ALA A 74 4.76 -10.02 -1.14
C ALA A 74 3.48 -9.49 -1.81
N ALA A 75 3.43 -8.20 -2.14
CA ALA A 75 2.32 -7.60 -2.86
C ALA A 75 2.35 -7.80 -4.40
N GLY A 76 3.46 -8.31 -4.95
CA GLY A 76 3.69 -8.43 -6.39
C GLY A 76 3.92 -7.07 -7.07
N LEU A 77 4.54 -6.12 -6.37
CA LEU A 77 4.81 -4.76 -6.83
C LEU A 77 6.32 -4.46 -6.85
N GLU A 78 7.21 -5.45 -6.84
CA GLU A 78 8.67 -5.32 -6.79
C GLU A 78 9.29 -4.81 -8.09
N HIS A 79 8.62 -5.04 -9.21
CA HIS A 79 9.09 -4.71 -10.55
C HIS A 79 8.59 -3.34 -11.04
N ARG A 80 9.06 -2.91 -12.22
CA ARG A 80 8.76 -1.57 -12.79
C ARG A 80 7.36 -1.45 -13.39
N ASP A 81 6.70 -2.57 -13.62
CA ASP A 81 5.31 -2.72 -14.08
C ASP A 81 4.28 -2.56 -12.95
N TRP A 82 4.71 -2.22 -11.73
CA TRP A 82 3.82 -1.94 -10.60
C TRP A 82 2.65 -0.98 -10.92
N PRO A 83 2.75 0.04 -11.81
CA PRO A 83 1.58 0.87 -12.16
C PRO A 83 0.50 0.08 -12.91
N ASP A 84 0.90 -0.91 -13.72
CA ASP A 84 -0.03 -1.74 -14.48
C ASP A 84 -0.69 -2.79 -13.59
N VAL A 85 0.06 -3.38 -12.64
CA VAL A 85 -0.49 -4.26 -11.61
C VAL A 85 -1.53 -3.54 -10.75
N MET A 86 -1.28 -2.27 -10.41
CA MET A 86 -2.25 -1.45 -9.68
C MET A 86 -3.49 -1.12 -10.52
N ALA A 87 -3.31 -0.86 -11.81
CA ALA A 87 -4.44 -0.64 -12.71
C ALA A 87 -5.34 -1.88 -12.78
N GLU A 88 -4.74 -3.06 -12.86
CA GLU A 88 -5.44 -4.34 -12.90
C GLU A 88 -6.13 -4.67 -11.56
N ARG A 89 -5.42 -4.56 -10.44
CA ARG A 89 -5.90 -5.05 -9.14
C ARG A 89 -6.68 -4.03 -8.31
N LEU A 90 -6.39 -2.74 -8.47
CA LEU A 90 -7.01 -1.65 -7.71
C LEU A 90 -7.81 -0.68 -8.59
N GLY A 91 -7.79 -0.85 -9.91
CA GLY A 91 -8.47 0.05 -10.84
C GLY A 91 -7.89 1.46 -10.83
N VAL A 92 -6.62 1.63 -10.47
CA VAL A 92 -5.94 2.92 -10.44
C VAL A 92 -4.55 2.81 -11.06
N ARG A 93 -4.26 3.71 -12.01
CA ARG A 93 -2.92 3.88 -12.54
C ARG A 93 -2.34 5.17 -11.95
N PRO A 94 -1.25 5.09 -11.17
CA PRO A 94 -0.57 6.28 -10.68
C PRO A 94 0.05 7.03 -11.86
N ALA A 95 0.13 8.36 -11.72
CA ALA A 95 0.67 9.26 -12.74
C ALA A 95 2.19 9.18 -12.84
#